data_AF-A0A4U7EQV4-F1
#
_entry.id   AF-A0A4U7EQV4-F1
#
_cell.length_a   1.000
_cell.length_b   1.000
_cell.length_c   1.000
_cell.angle_alpha   90.00
_cell.angle_beta   90.00
_cell.angle_gamma   90.00
#
_symmetry.space_group_name_H-M   'P 1'
#
loop_
_entity.id
_entity.type
_entity.pdbx_description
1 polymer ?
#
loop_
_entity_poly.entity_id
_entity_poly.type
_entity_poly.pdbx_seq_one_letter_code
_entity_poly.pdbx_strand_id
1 'polypeptide(L)' 'MGFTDPIFISLSFLTGLFICAMSGSLAVLTFLLTPDDSRASFVVTMSLIAFGSGAATIRATFEPVQACLTEIIIKLL' A
#
# COMPACT_ATOMS: atom_id res chain seq x y z
N MET A 1 13.99 -5.97 -14.82
CA MET A 1 14.35 -6.18 -13.41
C MET A 1 13.72 -7.49 -12.96
N GLY A 2 14.45 -8.33 -12.22
CA GLY A 2 13.93 -9.62 -11.75
C GLY A 2 13.03 -9.45 -10.54
N PHE A 3 12.12 -10.41 -10.32
CA PHE A 3 11.24 -10.42 -9.15
C PHE A 3 11.97 -10.58 -7.80
N THR A 4 13.25 -10.97 -7.86
CA THR A 4 14.15 -11.11 -6.70
C THR A 4 15.01 -9.88 -6.44
N ASP A 5 14.89 -8.84 -7.28
CA ASP A 5 15.71 -7.64 -7.15
C ASP A 5 15.28 -6.83 -5.90
N PRO A 6 16.20 -6.49 -5.00
CA PRO A 6 15.87 -5.84 -3.73
C PRO A 6 15.30 -4.43 -3.91
N ILE A 7 15.70 -3.72 -4.97
CA ILE A 7 15.15 -2.39 -5.30
C ILE A 7 13.72 -2.57 -5.83
N PHE A 8 13.50 -3.53 -6.72
CA PHE A 8 12.16 -3.84 -7.23
C PHE A 8 11.18 -4.22 -6.11
N ILE A 9 11.62 -5.07 -5.18
CA ILE A 9 10.82 -5.50 -4.02
C ILE A 9 10.51 -4.30 -3.10
N SER A 10 11.50 -3.46 -2.80
CA SER A 10 11.33 -2.29 -1.94
C SER A 10 10.40 -1.24 -2.56
N LEU A 11 10.53 -0.99 -3.87
CA LEU A 11 9.63 -0.11 -4.61
C LEU A 11 8.21 -0.67 -4.68
N SER A 12 8.06 -1.99 -4.83
CA SER A 12 6.76 -2.65 -4.83
C SER A 12 6.07 -2.53 -3.47
N PHE A 13 6.81 -2.72 -2.37
CA PHE A 13 6.32 -2.49 -1.01
C PHE A 13 5.88 -1.03 -0.81
N LEU A 14 6.71 -0.06 -1.22
CA LEU A 14 6.40 1.36 -1.11
C LEU A 14 5.18 1.74 -1.94
N THR A 15 5.02 1.14 -3.12
CA THR A 15 3.85 1.32 -3.98
C THR A 15 2.59 0.79 -3.29
N GLY A 16 2.65 -0.40 -2.69
CA GLY A 16 1.55 -0.96 -1.90
C GLY A 16 1.17 -0.06 -0.72
N LEU A 17 2.17 0.44 0.01
CA LEU A 17 1.97 1.39 1.12
C LEU A 17 1.28 2.68 0.65
N PHE A 18 1.73 3.24 -0.47
CA PHE A 18 1.16 4.44 -1.05
C PHE A 18 -0.30 4.24 -1.48
N ILE A 19 -0.59 3.12 -2.14
CA ILE A 19 -1.95 2.76 -2.54
C ILE A 19 -2.86 2.65 -1.31
N CYS A 20 -2.43 1.96 -0.25
CA CYS A 20 -3.19 1.88 0.99
C CYS A 20 -3.45 3.26 1.62
N ALA A 21 -2.42 4.11 1.72
CA ALA A 21 -2.55 5.42 2.32
C ALA A 21 -3.51 6.33 1.54
N MET A 22 -3.37 6.39 0.21
CA MET A 22 -4.19 7.23 -0.66
C MET A 22 -5.63 6.73 -0.75
N SER A 23 -5.83 5.43 -0.92
CA SER A 23 -7.18 4.87 -1.01
C SER A 23 -7.91 4.89 0.34
N GLY A 24 -7.22 4.59 1.44
CA GLY A 24 -7.78 4.66 2.78
C GLY A 24 -8.19 6.09 3.15
N SER A 25 -7.33 7.08 2.88
CA SER A 25 -7.67 8.50 3.11
C SER A 25 -8.82 8.96 2.22
N LEU A 26 -8.88 8.55 0.96
CA LEU A 26 -10.00 8.88 0.07
C LEU A 26 -11.31 8.26 0.55
N ALA A 27 -11.29 7.01 1.03
CA ALA A 27 -12.47 6.36 1.60
C ALA A 27 -12.98 7.11 2.84
N VAL A 28 -12.08 7.44 3.78
CA VAL A 28 -12.42 8.17 5.01
C VAL A 28 -12.94 9.57 4.70
N LEU A 29 -12.24 10.33 3.84
CA LEU A 29 -12.66 11.68 3.46
C LEU A 29 -14.02 11.68 2.75
N THR A 30 -14.24 10.73 1.85
CA THR A 30 -15.51 10.60 1.11
C THR A 30 -16.65 10.24 2.06
N PHE A 31 -16.41 9.34 3.01
CA PHE A 31 -17.38 8.97 4.03
C PHE A 31 -17.74 10.13 4.97
N LEU A 32 -16.75 10.94 5.37
CA LEU A 32 -16.95 12.04 6.31
C LEU A 32 -17.54 13.30 5.66
N LEU A 33 -17.11 13.64 4.45
CA LEU A 33 -17.49 14.90 3.79
C LEU A 33 -18.76 14.79 2.94
N THR A 34 -19.15 13.58 2.52
CA THR A 34 -20.30 13.42 1.62
C THR A 34 -21.11 12.15 1.93
N PRO A 35 -21.63 12.00 3.17
CA PRO A 35 -22.33 10.79 3.58
C PRO A 35 -23.63 10.52 2.79
N ASP A 36 -24.30 11.55 2.28
CA ASP A 36 -25.61 11.46 1.62
C ASP A 36 -25.56 11.50 0.08
N ASP A 37 -24.38 11.52 -0.54
CA ASP A 37 -24.29 11.44 -2.00
C ASP A 37 -24.29 9.98 -2.46
N SER A 38 -25.25 9.65 -3.32
CA SER A 38 -25.36 8.35 -4.01
C SER A 38 -24.05 7.88 -4.68
N ARG A 39 -23.17 8.81 -5.09
CA ARG A 39 -21.87 8.55 -5.70
C ARG A 39 -20.76 8.30 -4.68
N ALA A 40 -20.92 8.77 -3.44
CA ALA A 40 -19.94 8.58 -2.38
C ALA A 40 -19.76 7.10 -2.04
N SER A 41 -20.84 6.32 -2.01
CA SER A 41 -20.80 4.87 -1.76
C SER A 41 -19.96 4.12 -2.81
N PHE A 42 -20.07 4.51 -4.09
CA PHE A 42 -19.26 3.94 -5.16
C PHE A 42 -17.77 4.27 -4.98
N VAL A 43 -17.44 5.53 -4.68
CA VAL A 43 -16.06 5.97 -4.45
C VAL A 43 -15.45 5.27 -3.24
N VAL A 44 -16.19 5.14 -2.14
CA VAL A 44 -15.75 4.39 -0.95
C VAL A 44 -15.49 2.92 -1.29
N THR A 45 -16.39 2.28 -2.04
CA THR A 45 -16.24 0.87 -2.45
C THR A 45 -14.98 0.68 -3.32
N MET A 46 -14.79 1.52 -4.34
CA MET A 46 -13.59 1.46 -5.19
C MET A 46 -12.30 1.74 -4.40
N SER A 47 -12.36 2.65 -3.44
CA SER A 47 -11.26 2.94 -2.54
C SER A 47 -10.89 1.74 -1.67
N LEU A 48 -11.88 1.02 -1.13
CA LEU A 48 -11.63 -0.20 -0.34
C LEU A 48 -11.04 -1.34 -1.19
N ILE A 49 -11.46 -1.48 -2.45
CA ILE A 49 -10.87 -2.45 -3.38
C ILE A 49 -9.39 -2.12 -3.65
N ALA A 50 -9.09 -0.85 -3.92
CA ALA A 50 -7.71 -0.38 -4.08
C ALA A 50 -6.89 -0.56 -2.80
N PHE A 51 -7.50 -0.32 -1.63
CA PHE A 51 -6.85 -0.55 -0.35
C PHE A 51 -6.45 -2.02 -0.17
N GLY A 52 -7.35 -2.95 -0.52
CA GLY A 52 -7.08 -4.38 -0.48
C GLY A 52 -5.94 -4.82 -1.39
N SER A 53 -5.84 -4.26 -2.60
CA SER A 53 -4.74 -4.57 -3.52
C SER A 53 -3.39 -4.02 -3.04
N GLY A 54 -3.39 -2.81 -2.47
CA GLY A 54 -2.21 -2.25 -1.79
C GLY A 54 -1.77 -3.15 -0.63
N ALA A 55 -2.71 -3.59 0.21
CA ALA A 55 -2.42 -4.42 1.38
C ALA A 55 -1.88 -5.81 0.99
N ALA A 56 -2.42 -6.40 -0.07
CA ALA A 56 -1.91 -7.64 -0.63
C ALA A 56 -0.46 -7.48 -1.15
N THR A 57 -0.15 -6.35 -1.78
CA THR A 57 1.18 -6.03 -2.27
C THR A 57 2.17 -5.87 -1.12
N ILE A 58 1.79 -5.14 -0.07
CA ILE A 58 2.59 -5.00 1.17
C ILE A 58 2.85 -6.38 1.77
N ARG A 59 1.81 -7.22 1.91
CA ARG A 59 1.95 -8.56 2.48
C ARG A 59 2.90 -9.44 1.68
N ALA A 60 2.84 -9.39 0.35
CA ALA A 60 3.71 -10.17 -0.52
C ALA A 60 5.18 -9.71 -0.48
N THR A 61 5.43 -8.46 -0.09
CA THR A 61 6.76 -7.84 -0.12
C THR A 61 7.37 -7.61 1.27
N PHE A 62 6.61 -7.84 2.34
CA PHE A 62 7.04 -7.53 3.71
C PHE A 62 8.29 -8.28 4.16
N GLU A 63 8.29 -9.61 4.08
CA GLU A 63 9.43 -10.44 4.48
C GLU A 63 10.73 -10.10 3.74
N PRO A 64 10.75 -10.00 2.39
CA PRO A 64 11.99 -9.67 1.69
C PRO A 64 12.45 -8.23 1.92
N VAL A 65 11.54 -7.26 2.13
CA VAL A 65 11.93 -5.91 2.56
C VAL A 65 12.56 -5.92 3.95
N GLN A 66 12.00 -6.68 4.90
CA GLN A 66 12.56 -6.81 6.24
C GLN A 66 13.97 -7.41 6.23
N ALA A 67 14.19 -8.46 5.42
CA ALA A 67 15.51 -9.07 5.24
C ALA A 67 16.52 -8.06 4.66
N CYS A 68 16.12 -7.34 3.62
CA CYS A 68 16.94 -6.28 3.00
C CYS A 68 17.32 -5.19 4.01
N LEU A 69 16.35 -4.69 4.79
CA LEU A 69 16.58 -3.67 5.81
C LEU A 69 17.56 -4.16 6.90
N THR A 70 17.39 -5.41 7.33
CA THR A 70 18.27 -6.04 8.34
C THR A 70 19.71 -6.13 7.83
N GLU A 71 19.89 -6.54 6.58
CA GLU A 71 21.22 -6.62 5.95
C GLU A 71 21.90 -5.25 5.87
N ILE A 72 21.15 -4.20 5.51
CA ILE A 72 21.68 -2.82 5.46
C ILE A 72 22.11 -2.36 6.85
N ILE A 73 21.31 -2.62 7.89
CA ILE A 73 21.64 -2.25 9.28
C ILE A 73 22.92 -2.96 9.74
N ILE A 74 23.04 -4.27 9.47
CA ILE A 74 24.24 -5.05 9.83
C ILE A 74 25.48 -4.51 9.12
N LYS A 75 25.36 -4.10 7.85
CA LYS A 75 26.48 -3.54 7.08
C LYS A 75 26.89 -2.12 7.53
N LEU A 76 25.99 -1.40 8.20
CA LEU A 76 26.23 -0.04 8.68
C LEU A 76 26.87 0.00 10.08
N LEU A 77 26.68 -1.06 10.88
CA LEU A 77 27.23 -1.23 12.23
C LEU A 77 28.66 -1.76 12.19
#